data_AF-A0A087RVZ6-F1
#
_entry.id   AF-A0A087RVZ6-F1
#
_cell.length_a   1.000
_cell.length_b   1.000
_cell.length_c   1.000
_cell.angle_alpha   90.00
_cell.angle_beta   90.00
_cell.angle_gamma   90.00
#
_symmetry.space_group_name_H-M   'P 1'
#
loop_
_entity.id
_entity.type
_entity.pdbx_description
1 polymer ?
#
loop_
_entity_poly.entity_id
_entity_poly.type
_entity_poly.pdbx_seq_one_letter_code
_entity_poly.pdbx_strand_id
1 'polypeptide(L)' 'MNKNTDTREKIFEYIKNRSEIKETTAVRHIHRRFGIIEEEIEEILDKLFDENKIKKIYDEEYQENRFKI' A
#
# COMPACT_ATOMS: atom_id res chain seq x y z
N MET A 1 -10.07 21.25 0.52
CA MET A 1 -9.30 20.05 0.93
C MET A 1 -9.26 19.10 -0.25
N ASN A 2 -8.05 18.77 -0.72
CA ASN A 2 -7.85 18.00 -1.94
C ASN A 2 -8.05 16.51 -1.63
N LYS A 3 -9.15 15.90 -2.12
CA LYS A 3 -9.56 14.53 -1.76
C LYS A 3 -8.46 13.47 -2.00
N ASN A 4 -7.58 13.70 -2.97
CA ASN A 4 -6.53 12.73 -3.34
C ASN A 4 -5.35 12.67 -2.36
N THR A 5 -5.00 13.78 -1.71
CA THR A 5 -3.90 13.81 -0.73
C THR A 5 -4.28 12.99 0.51
N ASP A 6 -5.54 13.08 0.92
CA ASP A 6 -6.10 12.37 2.07
C ASP A 6 -6.09 10.84 1.86
N THR A 7 -6.45 10.36 0.67
CA THR A 7 -6.43 8.93 0.36
C THR A 7 -5.02 8.33 0.39
N ARG A 8 -4.04 9.03 -0.17
CA ARG A 8 -2.63 8.60 -0.18
C ARG A 8 -2.08 8.45 1.24
N GLU A 9 -2.32 9.45 2.09
CA GLU A 9 -1.88 9.43 3.49
C GLU A 9 -2.54 8.30 4.27
N LYS A 10 -3.85 8.08 4.06
CA LYS A 10 -4.58 6.97 4.68
C LYS A 10 -4.04 5.59 4.27
N ILE A 11 -3.69 5.40 3.00
CA ILE A 11 -3.06 4.15 2.53
C ILE A 11 -1.70 3.96 3.18
N PHE A 12 -0.88 5.02 3.24
CA PHE A 12 0.44 4.95 3.86
C PHE A 12 0.35 4.59 5.35
N GLU A 13 -0.51 5.25 6.12
CA GLU A 13 -0.74 4.92 7.54
C GLU A 13 -1.28 3.51 7.73
N TYR A 14 -2.13 3.03 6.81
CA TYR A 14 -2.59 1.64 6.84
C TYR A 14 -1.44 0.63 6.66
N ILE A 15 -0.55 0.86 5.69
CA ILE A 15 0.63 -0.01 5.48
C ILE A 15 1.55 0.03 6.70
N LYS A 16 1.77 1.23 7.26
CA LYS A 16 2.59 1.44 8.46
C LYS A 16 2.06 0.65 9.65
N ASN A 17 0.77 0.78 9.96
CA ASN A 17 0.13 0.08 11.07
C ASN A 17 0.26 -1.45 10.94
N ARG A 18 0.12 -1.99 9.72
CA ARG A 18 0.32 -3.43 9.47
C ARG A 18 1.78 -3.83 9.63
N SER A 19 2.71 -3.01 9.17
CA SER A 19 4.14 -3.25 9.34
C SER A 19 4.57 -3.24 10.81
N GLU A 20 3.97 -2.40 11.65
CA GLU A 20 4.23 -2.34 13.11
C GLU A 20 3.89 -3.66 13.82
N ILE A 21 2.85 -4.35 13.33
CA ILE A 21 2.48 -5.71 13.80
C ILE A 21 3.15 -6.83 12.98
N LYS A 22 4.20 -6.51 12.22
CA LYS A 22 4.99 -7.42 11.37
C LYS A 22 4.20 -8.08 10.24
N GLU A 23 3.12 -7.46 9.80
CA GLU A 23 2.35 -7.89 8.64
C GLU A 23 2.74 -7.10 7.38
N THR A 24 2.67 -7.78 6.25
CA THR A 24 2.90 -7.22 4.93
C THR A 24 1.57 -6.86 4.27
N THR A 25 1.55 -5.81 3.47
CA THR A 25 0.32 -5.36 2.78
C THR A 25 0.39 -5.71 1.31
N ALA A 26 -0.69 -6.17 0.69
CA ALA A 26 -0.80 -6.39 -0.76
C ALA A 26 -1.86 -5.43 -1.32
N VAL A 27 -1.86 -5.21 -2.64
CA VAL A 27 -2.82 -4.31 -3.33
C VAL A 27 -4.26 -4.66 -2.95
N ARG A 28 -4.60 -5.95 -2.96
CA ARG A 28 -5.93 -6.46 -2.56
C ARG A 28 -6.35 -6.09 -1.14
N HIS A 29 -5.41 -5.97 -0.20
CA HIS A 29 -5.71 -5.56 1.18
C HIS A 29 -6.17 -4.11 1.24
N ILE A 30 -5.62 -3.27 0.37
CA ILE A 30 -5.96 -1.86 0.25
C ILE A 30 -7.28 -1.72 -0.49
N HIS A 31 -7.45 -2.44 -1.61
CA HIS A 31 -8.71 -2.49 -2.36
C HIS A 31 -9.90 -2.84 -1.45
N ARG A 32 -9.79 -3.93 -0.68
CA ARG A 32 -10.84 -4.35 0.26
C ARG A 32 -11.11 -3.34 1.38
N ARG A 33 -10.09 -2.60 1.82
CA ARG A 33 -10.22 -1.67 2.96
C ARG A 33 -10.83 -0.34 2.54
N PHE A 34 -10.46 0.16 1.37
CA PHE A 34 -10.78 1.52 0.93
C PHE A 34 -11.76 1.57 -0.24
N GLY A 35 -12.06 0.44 -0.89
CA GLY A 35 -12.94 0.39 -2.06
C GLY A 35 -12.37 1.08 -3.30
N ILE A 36 -11.05 1.23 -3.36
CA ILE A 36 -10.32 1.88 -4.45
C ILE A 36 -9.93 0.81 -5.46
N ILE A 37 -10.03 1.08 -6.77
CA ILE A 37 -9.63 0.12 -7.80
C ILE A 37 -8.12 -0.17 -7.72
N GLU A 38 -7.72 -1.38 -8.12
CA GLU A 38 -6.34 -1.85 -7.95
C GLU A 38 -5.34 -0.99 -8.73
N GLU A 39 -5.70 -0.53 -9.93
CA GLU A 39 -4.87 0.36 -10.77
C GLU A 39 -4.53 1.69 -10.07
N GLU A 40 -5.53 2.34 -9.45
CA GLU A 40 -5.31 3.56 -8.67
C GLU A 40 -4.44 3.32 -7.43
N ILE A 41 -4.56 2.14 -6.82
CA ILE A 41 -3.72 1.76 -5.67
C ILE A 41 -2.28 1.56 -6.12
N GLU A 42 -2.05 0.89 -7.24
CA GLU A 42 -0.71 0.70 -7.80
C GLU A 42 -0.01 2.03 -8.05
N GLU A 43 -0.69 3.00 -8.66
CA GLU A 43 -0.13 4.35 -8.87
C GLU A 43 0.26 5.05 -7.55
N ILE A 44 -0.54 4.86 -6.50
CA ILE A 44 -0.25 5.44 -5.18
C ILE A 44 0.97 4.77 -4.55
N LEU A 45 1.05 3.45 -4.65
CA LEU A 45 2.15 2.66 -4.10
C LEU A 45 3.45 2.91 -4.84
N ASP A 46 3.41 3.09 -6.16
CA ASP A 46 4.57 3.47 -6.96
C ASP A 46 5.12 4.81 -6.51
N LYS A 47 4.27 5.83 -6.34
CA LYS A 47 4.69 7.13 -5.82
C LYS A 47 5.27 7.05 -4.40
N LEU A 48 4.72 6.18 -3.53
CA LEU A 48 5.28 5.96 -2.19
C LEU A 48 6.61 5.22 -2.23
N PHE A 49 6.79 4.29 -3.16
CA PHE A 49 8.03 3.57 -3.38
C PHE A 49 9.12 4.50 -3.93
N ASP A 50 8.81 5.32 -4.93
CA ASP A 50 9.72 6.30 -5.52
C ASP A 50 10.17 7.36 -4.48
N GLU A 51 9.29 7.70 -3.54
CA GLU A 51 9.61 8.56 -2.38
C GLU A 51 10.38 7.83 -1.26
N ASN A 52 10.75 6.56 -1.43
CA ASN A 52 11.40 5.70 -0.43
C ASN A 52 10.61 5.55 0.88
N LYS A 53 9.28 5.72 0.84
CA LYS A 53 8.41 5.56 2.01
C LYS A 53 8.04 4.12 2.30
N ILE A 54 8.04 3.27 1.27
CA ILE A 54 7.74 1.84 1.36
C ILE A 54 8.74 1.03 0.54
N LYS A 55 8.82 -0.27 0.82
CA LYS A 55 9.60 -1.26 0.08
C LYS A 55 8.66 -2.30 -0.51
N LYS A 56 8.89 -2.66 -1.76
CA LYS A 56 8.24 -3.80 -2.42
C LYS A 56 9.00 -5.09 -2.07
N ILE A 57 8.25 -6.15 -1.79
CA ILE A 57 8.77 -7.50 -1.60
C ILE A 57 7.92 -8.45 -2.44
N TYR A 58 8.54 -9.45 -3.03
CA TYR A 58 7.82 -10.52 -3.72
C TYR A 58 7.53 -11.63 -2.72
N ASP A 59 6.27 -12.01 -2.58
CA ASP A 59 5.87 -13.14 -1.76
C ASP A 59 5.65 -14.35 -2.67
N GLU A 60 6.62 -15.26 -2.68
CA GLU A 60 6.61 -16.44 -3.54
C GLU A 60 5.51 -17.44 -3.18
N GLU A 61 5.17 -17.57 -1.90
CA GLU A 61 4.15 -18.50 -1.42
C GLU A 61 2.77 -18.10 -1.95
N TYR A 62 2.52 -16.81 -2.03
CA TYR A 62 1.25 -16.25 -2.53
C TYR A 62 1.34 -15.77 -3.99
N GLN A 63 2.53 -15.79 -4.60
CA GLN A 63 2.83 -15.25 -5.93
C GLN A 63 2.31 -13.81 -6.12
N GLU A 64 2.43 -12.97 -5.08
CA GLU A 64 1.92 -11.59 -5.06
C GLU A 64 2.99 -10.61 -4.56
N ASN A 65 2.99 -9.37 -5.07
CA ASN A 65 3.82 -8.29 -4.53
C ASN A 65 3.22 -7.75 -3.23
N ARG A 66 4.05 -7.63 -2.19
CA ARG A 66 3.68 -7.06 -0.89
C ARG A 66 4.55 -5.84 -0.53
N PHE A 67 4.11 -5.07 0.47
CA PHE A 67 4.66 -3.78 0.85
C PHE A 67 4.90 -3.70 2.36
N LYS A 68 6.03 -3.07 2.75
CA LYS A 68 6.43 -2.76 4.14
C LYS A 68 7.22 -1.44 4.20
N ILE A 69 7.51 -0.92 5.40
CA ILE A 69 8.41 0.25 5.59
C ILE A 69 9.84 -0.22 5.89
#